data_AF-A0A374VDB3-F1
#
_entry.id   AF-A0A374VDB3-F1
#
_cell.length_a   1.000
_cell.length_b   1.000
_cell.length_c   1.000
_cell.angle_alpha   90.00
_cell.angle_beta   90.00
_cell.angle_gamma   90.00
#
_symmetry.space_group_name_H-M   'P 1'
#
loop_
_entity.id
_entity.type
_entity.pdbx_description
1 polymer ?
#
loop_
_entity_poly.entity_id
_entity_poly.type
_entity_poly.pdbx_seq_one_letter_code
_entity_poly.pdbx_strand_id
1 'polypeptide(L)'
;MNKIIILILILQAGSLKTFSQNWDKISNKIASCQKQALLKQNDESNKIFKYFIEEYDEVRRESRVFERLNIQKCDTIYVLEETDQVSLSLLSTIWTRSSMLSYSSSYAGCNKYKVELVKERYFSKRMMDLAFQWNIQEIRKEEKANQTLPLEIIFLTRIIISGKKPQIDCMIFCDFWNLNHD
;
A
#
# COMPACT_ATOMS: atom_id res chain seq x y z
N MET A 1 -48.21 -18.60 -33.56
CA MET A 1 -46.77 -18.90 -33.62
C MET A 1 -46.01 -17.59 -33.46
N ASN A 2 -45.38 -17.37 -32.31
CA ASN A 2 -44.09 -16.67 -32.17
C ASN A 2 -43.62 -16.90 -30.73
N LYS A 3 -42.74 -17.89 -30.62
CA LYS A 3 -42.12 -18.35 -29.38
C LYS A 3 -40.99 -17.38 -29.01
N ILE A 4 -41.05 -16.86 -27.80
CA ILE A 4 -39.94 -16.75 -26.85
C ILE A 4 -38.56 -16.47 -27.51
N ILE A 5 -38.20 -15.20 -27.68
CA ILE A 5 -36.80 -14.78 -27.84
C ILE A 5 -36.58 -13.51 -27.02
N ILE A 6 -36.72 -13.60 -25.70
CA ILE A 6 -36.14 -12.64 -24.74
C ILE A 6 -35.60 -13.46 -23.58
N LEU A 7 -34.53 -14.23 -23.81
CA LEU A 7 -33.85 -14.96 -22.73
C LEU A 7 -32.37 -15.27 -23.02
N ILE A 8 -31.70 -14.44 -23.83
CA ILE A 8 -30.26 -14.61 -24.12
C ILE A 8 -29.42 -13.34 -23.81
N LEU A 9 -30.03 -12.25 -23.32
CA LEU A 9 -29.25 -11.03 -22.97
C LEU A 9 -28.73 -10.99 -21.53
N ILE A 10 -29.00 -12.01 -20.69
CA ILE A 10 -28.54 -12.03 -19.28
C ILE A 10 -27.28 -12.91 -19.09
N LEU A 11 -26.81 -13.63 -20.12
CA LEU A 11 -25.65 -14.54 -20.01
C LEU A 11 -24.30 -13.94 -20.46
N GLN A 12 -24.26 -12.63 -20.74
CA GLN A 12 -23.00 -11.87 -20.78
C GLN A 12 -22.72 -11.15 -19.46
N ALA A 13 -23.21 -11.67 -18.34
CA ALA A 13 -22.51 -11.53 -17.07
C ALA A 13 -21.17 -12.27 -17.23
N GLY A 14 -20.22 -11.59 -17.88
CA GLY A 14 -18.85 -12.02 -17.99
C GLY A 14 -18.43 -12.48 -16.62
N SER A 15 -17.95 -13.73 -16.56
CA SER A 15 -17.36 -14.29 -15.37
C SER A 15 -16.15 -13.45 -15.00
N LEU A 16 -16.36 -12.32 -14.32
CA LEU A 16 -15.39 -11.81 -13.37
C LEU A 16 -15.26 -12.93 -12.36
N LYS A 17 -14.31 -13.82 -12.60
CA LYS A 17 -13.71 -14.63 -11.55
C LYS A 17 -13.18 -13.60 -10.56
N THR A 18 -13.99 -13.28 -9.56
CA THR A 18 -13.60 -12.43 -8.46
C THR A 18 -12.39 -13.12 -7.86
N PHE A 19 -11.25 -12.50 -8.05
CA PHE A 19 -10.00 -12.96 -7.49
C PHE A 19 -10.11 -12.73 -5.97
N SER A 20 -10.63 -13.74 -5.27
CA SER A 20 -10.85 -13.66 -3.83
C SER A 20 -9.55 -13.97 -3.11
N GLN A 21 -9.01 -12.97 -2.44
CA GLN A 21 -7.96 -13.13 -1.43
C GLN A 21 -8.53 -12.79 -0.07
N ASN A 22 -7.95 -13.40 0.97
CA ASN A 22 -8.20 -12.96 2.33
C ASN A 22 -7.33 -11.71 2.58
N TRP A 23 -7.90 -10.53 2.33
CA TRP A 23 -7.19 -9.26 2.42
C TRP A 23 -6.79 -8.90 3.85
N ASP A 24 -7.57 -9.30 4.85
CA ASP A 24 -7.19 -9.14 6.26
C ASP A 24 -5.92 -9.91 6.59
N LYS A 25 -5.81 -11.15 6.10
CA LYS A 25 -4.60 -11.97 6.24
C LYS A 25 -3.42 -11.37 5.47
N ILE A 26 -3.66 -10.72 4.34
CA ILE A 26 -2.61 -10.02 3.60
C ILE A 26 -2.13 -8.79 4.39
N SER A 27 -3.04 -7.98 4.91
CA SER A 27 -2.71 -6.82 5.76
C SER A 27 -1.87 -7.23 6.97
N ASN A 28 -2.25 -8.30 7.66
CA ASN A 28 -1.50 -8.82 8.81
C ASN A 28 -0.08 -9.27 8.43
N LYS A 29 0.08 -9.86 7.24
CA LYS A 29 1.39 -10.26 6.71
C LYS A 29 2.24 -9.06 6.30
N ILE A 30 1.64 -8.00 5.76
CA ILE A 30 2.33 -6.73 5.50
C ILE A 30 2.89 -6.19 6.82
N ALA A 31 2.06 -6.10 7.86
CA ALA A 31 2.47 -5.63 9.19
C ALA A 31 3.62 -6.48 9.77
N SER A 32 3.52 -7.82 9.65
CA SER A 32 4.59 -8.73 10.09
C SER A 32 5.90 -8.52 9.32
N CYS A 33 5.80 -8.28 8.02
CA CYS A 33 6.94 -8.03 7.13
C CYS A 33 7.60 -6.66 7.40
N GLN A 34 6.80 -5.62 7.65
CA GLN A 34 7.27 -4.30 8.08
C GLN A 34 7.98 -4.36 9.45
N LYS A 35 7.42 -5.12 10.42
CA LYS A 35 8.08 -5.38 11.71
C LYS A 35 9.44 -6.01 11.51
N GLN A 36 9.56 -7.03 10.65
CA GLN A 36 10.85 -7.66 10.34
C GLN A 36 11.84 -6.70 9.65
N ALA A 37 11.36 -5.78 8.81
CA ALA A 37 12.21 -4.78 8.18
C ALA A 37 12.81 -3.79 9.20
N LEU A 38 12.04 -3.39 10.23
CA LEU A 38 12.55 -2.59 11.36
C LEU A 38 13.64 -3.33 12.15
N LEU A 39 13.44 -4.62 12.47
CA LEU A 39 14.43 -5.37 13.26
C LEU A 39 15.79 -5.43 12.53
N LYS A 40 15.78 -5.57 11.20
CA LYS A 40 17.00 -5.63 10.37
C LYS A 40 17.81 -4.32 10.39
N GLN A 41 17.21 -3.19 10.74
CA GLN A 41 17.91 -1.91 10.86
C GLN A 41 18.39 -1.60 12.30
N ASN A 42 18.31 -2.58 13.21
CA ASN A 42 18.62 -2.40 14.65
C ASN A 42 17.75 -1.32 15.33
N ASP A 43 16.58 -1.00 14.77
CA ASP A 43 15.66 0.02 15.30
C ASP A 43 14.55 -0.61 16.18
N GLU A 44 14.84 -1.76 16.81
CA GLU A 44 13.86 -2.54 17.60
C GLU A 44 13.27 -1.77 18.78
N SER A 45 13.97 -0.75 19.27
CA SER A 45 13.59 0.05 20.43
C SER A 45 12.53 1.09 20.12
N ASN A 46 12.26 1.38 18.85
CA ASN A 46 11.33 2.45 18.50
C ASN A 46 9.87 2.00 18.56
N LYS A 47 9.33 2.02 19.79
CA LYS A 47 7.93 1.69 20.11
C LYS A 47 6.94 2.43 19.22
N ILE A 48 7.28 3.63 18.74
CA ILE A 48 6.39 4.45 17.91
C ILE A 48 6.16 3.80 16.53
N PHE A 49 7.19 3.27 15.89
CA PHE A 49 7.03 2.63 14.58
C PHE A 49 6.29 1.31 14.67
N LYS A 50 6.47 0.57 15.76
CA LYS A 50 5.67 -0.64 16.04
C LYS A 50 4.18 -0.30 16.18
N TYR A 51 3.87 0.79 16.87
CA TYR A 51 2.50 1.32 16.97
C TYR A 51 1.96 1.67 15.58
N PHE A 52 2.67 2.49 14.80
CA PHE A 52 2.18 2.87 13.47
C PHE A 52 1.96 1.69 12.52
N ILE A 53 2.79 0.65 12.56
CA ILE A 53 2.55 -0.57 11.77
C ILE A 53 1.21 -1.22 12.14
N GLU A 54 0.83 -1.21 13.41
CA GLU A 54 -0.44 -1.75 13.89
C GLU A 54 -1.61 -0.88 13.45
N GLU A 55 -1.47 0.45 13.53
CA GLU A 55 -2.49 1.38 13.04
C GLU A 55 -2.68 1.25 11.52
N TYR A 56 -1.60 1.10 10.74
CA TYR A 56 -1.69 0.81 9.31
C TYR A 56 -2.43 -0.49 9.02
N ASP A 57 -2.18 -1.55 9.80
CA ASP A 57 -2.87 -2.82 9.67
C ASP A 57 -4.37 -2.69 9.95
N GLU A 58 -4.75 -1.92 10.96
CA GLU A 58 -6.14 -1.60 11.25
C GLU A 58 -6.79 -0.81 10.12
N VAL A 59 -6.18 0.30 9.69
CA VAL A 59 -6.72 1.18 8.64
C VAL A 59 -6.89 0.43 7.31
N ARG A 60 -5.94 -0.42 6.91
CA ARG A 60 -6.07 -1.23 5.67
C ARG A 60 -7.28 -2.17 5.72
N ARG A 61 -7.54 -2.80 6.87
CA ARG A 61 -8.69 -3.69 7.06
C ARG A 61 -10.01 -2.92 7.07
N GLU A 62 -10.12 -1.88 7.90
CA GLU A 62 -11.36 -1.12 8.05
C GLU A 62 -11.77 -0.41 6.76
N SER A 63 -10.80 0.19 6.07
CA SER A 63 -11.04 0.86 4.79
C SER A 63 -11.34 -0.12 3.65
N ARG A 64 -10.99 -1.41 3.81
CA ARG A 64 -11.05 -2.45 2.77
C ARG A 64 -10.31 -2.01 1.50
N VAL A 65 -9.18 -1.31 1.65
CA VAL A 65 -8.47 -0.64 0.54
C VAL A 65 -8.10 -1.60 -0.59
N PHE A 66 -7.69 -2.83 -0.27
CA PHE A 66 -7.34 -3.83 -1.29
C PHE A 66 -8.54 -4.31 -2.11
N GLU A 67 -9.74 -4.36 -1.52
CA GLU A 67 -10.95 -4.74 -2.25
C GLU A 67 -11.46 -3.64 -3.17
N ARG A 68 -11.16 -2.39 -2.81
CA ARG A 68 -11.47 -1.20 -3.61
C ARG A 68 -10.48 -1.00 -4.76
N LEU A 69 -9.30 -1.62 -4.67
CA LEU A 69 -8.30 -1.61 -5.72
C LEU A 69 -8.68 -2.64 -6.79
N ASN A 70 -8.61 -2.27 -8.07
CA ASN A 70 -8.88 -3.20 -9.16
C ASN A 70 -7.68 -4.16 -9.36
N ILE A 71 -7.58 -5.18 -8.50
CA ILE A 71 -6.49 -6.16 -8.50
C ILE A 71 -6.84 -7.32 -9.42
N GLN A 72 -5.98 -7.56 -10.40
CA GLN A 72 -6.06 -8.68 -11.32
C GLN A 72 -5.29 -9.90 -10.80
N LYS A 73 -5.60 -11.06 -11.36
CA LYS A 73 -4.83 -12.28 -11.11
C LYS A 73 -3.41 -12.08 -11.64
N CYS A 74 -2.40 -12.50 -10.86
CA CYS A 74 -0.98 -12.31 -11.17
C CYS A 74 -0.48 -10.86 -11.07
N ASP A 75 -1.24 -9.97 -10.44
CA ASP A 75 -0.75 -8.63 -10.15
C ASP A 75 0.38 -8.61 -9.12
N THR A 76 1.15 -7.54 -9.16
CA THR A 76 1.99 -7.12 -8.05
C THR A 76 1.40 -5.83 -7.49
N ILE A 77 1.15 -5.83 -6.19
CA ILE A 77 0.66 -4.66 -5.45
C ILE A 77 1.86 -4.03 -4.75
N TYR A 78 1.96 -2.72 -4.83
CA TYR A 78 2.97 -1.93 -4.15
C TYR A 78 2.27 -1.03 -3.14
N VAL A 79 2.89 -0.86 -1.98
CA VAL A 79 2.38 -0.05 -0.88
C VAL A 79 3.54 0.81 -0.38
N LEU A 80 3.33 2.12 -0.37
CA LEU A 80 4.15 3.07 0.38
C LEU A 80 3.34 3.59 1.54
N GLU A 81 3.95 3.62 2.72
CA GLU A 81 3.31 4.06 3.97
C GLU A 81 4.28 4.90 4.79
N GLU A 82 3.83 6.06 5.22
CA GLU A 82 4.60 7.07 5.94
C GLU A 82 3.74 7.76 6.98
N THR A 83 4.25 7.89 8.19
CA THR A 83 3.57 8.66 9.22
C THR A 83 4.13 10.07 9.25
N ASP A 84 3.26 11.06 9.03
CA ASP A 84 3.54 12.45 9.36
C ASP A 84 3.71 12.55 10.87
N GLN A 85 4.93 12.81 11.32
CA GLN A 85 5.25 12.81 12.76
C GLN A 85 4.66 14.02 13.49
N VAL A 86 4.32 15.10 12.76
CA VAL A 86 3.74 16.31 13.33
C VAL A 86 2.26 16.14 13.60
N SER A 87 1.51 15.65 12.59
CA SER A 87 0.06 15.46 12.72
C SER A 87 -0.33 14.07 13.25
N LEU A 88 0.64 13.15 13.34
CA LEU A 88 0.43 11.72 13.60
C LEU A 88 -0.53 11.08 12.58
N SER A 89 -0.64 11.68 11.39
CA SER A 89 -1.48 11.16 10.33
C SER A 89 -0.77 10.05 9.59
N LEU A 90 -1.53 9.02 9.24
CA LEU A 90 -1.06 7.94 8.38
C LEU A 90 -1.29 8.33 6.93
N LEU A 91 -0.26 8.21 6.10
CA LEU A 91 -0.33 8.41 4.65
C LEU A 91 0.03 7.11 3.94
N SER A 92 -0.79 6.73 2.97
CA SER A 92 -0.51 5.55 2.14
C SER A 92 -0.90 5.75 0.70
N THR A 93 -0.08 5.24 -0.21
CA THR A 93 -0.43 5.04 -1.61
C THR A 93 -0.24 3.56 -1.92
N ILE A 94 -1.30 2.95 -2.43
CA ILE A 94 -1.35 1.54 -2.83
C ILE A 94 -1.66 1.46 -4.31
N TRP A 95 -0.86 0.72 -5.08
CA TRP A 95 -1.05 0.63 -6.51
C TRP A 95 -0.66 -0.73 -7.11
N THR A 96 -1.25 -1.01 -8.26
CA THR A 96 -0.84 -2.05 -9.21
C THR A 96 -0.38 -1.39 -10.51
N ARG A 97 -0.17 -2.18 -11.56
CA ARG A 97 0.08 -1.62 -12.90
C ARG A 97 -1.11 -0.81 -13.45
N SER A 98 -2.34 -1.11 -13.02
CA SER A 98 -3.56 -0.58 -13.65
C SER A 98 -4.47 0.23 -12.73
N SER A 99 -4.19 0.25 -11.44
CA SER A 99 -5.02 0.90 -10.44
C SER A 99 -4.16 1.51 -9.35
N MET A 100 -4.59 2.64 -8.80
CA MET A 100 -3.97 3.28 -7.65
C MET A 100 -5.08 3.82 -6.74
N LEU A 101 -4.82 3.75 -5.44
CA LEU A 101 -5.67 4.31 -4.40
C LEU A 101 -4.77 4.77 -3.27
N SER A 102 -5.02 5.96 -2.76
CA SER A 102 -4.32 6.47 -1.59
C SER A 102 -5.30 6.68 -0.46
N TYR A 103 -4.81 6.60 0.77
CA TYR A 103 -5.57 7.05 1.93
C TYR A 103 -4.72 7.88 2.87
N SER A 104 -5.37 8.85 3.49
CA SER A 104 -4.88 9.49 4.68
C SER A 104 -5.78 9.10 5.85
N SER A 105 -5.21 9.06 7.05
CA SER A 105 -5.99 8.83 8.25
C SER A 105 -5.52 9.74 9.36
N SER A 106 -6.43 10.52 9.91
CA SER A 106 -6.19 11.37 11.08
C SER A 106 -6.94 10.80 12.28
N TYR A 107 -6.30 10.84 13.45
CA TYR A 107 -6.94 10.41 14.69
C TYR A 107 -8.16 11.30 15.01
N ALA A 108 -9.36 10.73 15.04
CA ALA A 108 -10.61 11.49 15.19
C ALA A 108 -11.13 11.57 16.64
N GLY A 109 -10.30 11.29 17.65
CA GLY A 109 -10.63 11.55 19.06
C GLY A 109 -11.49 10.50 19.78
N CYS A 110 -11.65 9.29 19.22
CA CYS A 110 -12.47 8.21 19.81
C CYS A 110 -11.87 6.80 19.55
N ASN A 111 -10.53 6.68 19.48
CA ASN A 111 -9.86 5.46 18.99
C ASN A 111 -10.37 5.01 17.61
N LYS A 112 -10.76 5.96 16.77
CA LYS A 112 -11.17 5.70 15.40
C LYS A 112 -10.48 6.67 14.48
N TYR A 113 -9.92 6.12 13.41
CA TYR A 113 -9.39 6.91 12.32
C TYR A 113 -10.53 7.38 11.43
N LYS A 114 -10.51 8.66 11.09
CA LYS A 114 -11.23 9.11 9.90
C LYS A 114 -10.34 8.82 8.71
N VAL A 115 -10.73 7.85 7.89
CA VAL A 115 -10.00 7.49 6.68
C VAL A 115 -10.59 8.24 5.49
N GLU A 116 -9.75 8.98 4.78
CA GLU A 116 -10.09 9.60 3.50
C GLU A 116 -9.41 8.83 2.38
N LEU A 117 -10.18 8.46 1.35
CA LEU A 117 -9.69 7.71 0.19
C LEU A 117 -9.69 8.61 -1.04
N VAL A 118 -8.55 8.70 -1.71
CA VAL A 118 -8.34 9.59 -2.87
C VAL A 118 -7.66 8.83 -4.01
N LYS A 119 -7.75 9.33 -5.25
CA LYS A 119 -7.14 8.70 -6.44
C LYS A 119 -5.83 9.39 -6.86
N GLU A 120 -5.34 10.30 -6.04
CA GLU A 120 -4.10 11.03 -6.17
C GLU A 120 -2.97 10.31 -5.42
N ARG A 121 -1.71 10.55 -5.80
CA ARG A 121 -0.53 10.01 -5.10
C ARG A 121 -0.14 10.94 -3.94
N TYR A 122 0.26 10.38 -2.81
CA TYR A 122 0.90 11.15 -1.74
C TYR A 122 2.42 11.20 -1.87
N PHE A 123 3.01 10.20 -2.54
CA PHE A 123 4.45 10.11 -2.73
C PHE A 123 4.89 10.68 -4.07
N SER A 124 6.17 11.05 -4.13
CA SER A 124 6.86 11.51 -5.33
C SER A 124 6.74 10.49 -6.48
N LYS A 125 6.71 10.96 -7.73
CA LYS A 125 6.60 10.07 -8.89
C LYS A 125 7.88 9.23 -8.99
N ARG A 126 9.03 9.86 -8.74
CA ARG A 126 10.33 9.20 -8.70
C ARG A 126 10.34 8.03 -7.71
N MET A 127 9.85 8.26 -6.49
CA MET A 127 9.78 7.24 -5.46
C MET A 127 8.87 6.06 -5.87
N MET A 128 7.69 6.36 -6.42
CA MET A 128 6.77 5.34 -6.92
C MET A 128 7.37 4.55 -8.10
N ASP A 129 8.07 5.20 -9.02
CA ASP A 129 8.72 4.54 -10.16
C ASP A 129 9.84 3.59 -9.70
N LEU A 130 10.67 4.02 -8.74
CA LEU A 130 11.71 3.18 -8.16
C LEU A 130 11.14 2.00 -7.37
N ALA A 131 10.07 2.23 -6.59
CA ALA A 131 9.34 1.20 -5.87
C ALA A 131 8.73 0.16 -6.83
N PHE A 132 8.12 0.60 -7.92
CA PHE A 132 7.54 -0.27 -8.94
C PHE A 132 8.59 -1.17 -9.60
N GLN A 133 9.77 -0.62 -9.88
CA GLN A 133 10.93 -1.37 -10.40
C GLN A 133 11.61 -2.25 -9.35
N TRP A 134 11.26 -2.07 -8.07
CA TRP A 134 11.97 -2.64 -6.93
C TRP A 134 13.48 -2.33 -6.96
N ASN A 135 13.82 -1.10 -7.37
CA ASN A 135 15.20 -0.66 -7.53
C ASN A 135 15.79 -0.16 -6.20
N ILE A 136 16.05 -1.11 -5.30
CA ILE A 136 16.53 -0.86 -3.93
C ILE A 136 17.84 -0.07 -3.94
N GLN A 137 18.75 -0.36 -4.88
CA GLN A 137 20.04 0.32 -4.94
C GLN A 137 19.88 1.80 -5.22
N GLU A 138 18.99 2.17 -6.15
CA GLU A 138 18.75 3.57 -6.48
C GLU A 138 17.98 4.29 -5.37
N ILE A 139 17.00 3.63 -4.73
CA ILE A 139 16.31 4.17 -3.54
C ILE A 139 17.33 4.57 -2.47
N ARG A 140 18.33 3.72 -2.18
CA ARG A 140 19.38 4.04 -1.20
C ARG A 140 20.29 5.20 -1.62
N LYS A 141 20.49 5.40 -2.92
CA LYS A 141 21.25 6.56 -3.41
C LYS A 141 20.46 7.85 -3.25
N GLU A 142 19.19 7.84 -3.62
CA GLU A 142 18.27 8.97 -3.46
C GLU A 142 18.13 9.35 -1.98
N GLU A 143 17.87 8.36 -1.11
CA GLU A 143 17.82 8.53 0.35
C GLU A 143 19.09 9.22 0.89
N LYS A 144 20.28 8.85 0.39
CA LYS A 144 21.53 9.45 0.86
C LYS A 144 21.77 10.87 0.32
N ALA A 145 21.28 11.17 -0.88
CA ALA A 145 21.57 12.42 -1.58
C ALA A 145 20.51 13.50 -1.35
N ASN A 146 19.25 13.10 -1.19
CA ASN A 146 18.06 13.96 -1.28
C ASN A 146 17.11 13.79 -0.08
N GLN A 147 17.62 13.29 1.05
CA GLN A 147 16.85 13.10 2.28
C GLN A 147 16.13 14.39 2.69
N THR A 148 14.85 14.27 3.02
CA THR A 148 14.06 15.39 3.54
C THR A 148 14.23 15.52 5.06
N LEU A 149 13.93 16.71 5.58
CA LEU A 149 13.83 16.97 7.02
C LEU A 149 12.40 17.46 7.33
N PRO A 150 11.75 16.96 8.41
CA PRO A 150 12.26 15.98 9.38
C PRO A 150 12.45 14.58 8.78
N LEU A 151 13.23 13.73 9.47
CA LEU A 151 13.49 12.37 9.04
C LEU A 151 12.23 11.51 9.21
N GLU A 152 11.51 11.30 8.11
CA GLU A 152 10.35 10.42 8.06
C GLU A 152 10.71 9.08 7.45
N ILE A 153 10.26 7.99 8.09
CA ILE A 153 10.49 6.62 7.61
C ILE A 153 9.32 6.20 6.75
N ILE A 154 9.65 5.71 5.56
CA ILE A 154 8.71 5.15 4.62
C ILE A 154 8.87 3.62 4.59
N PHE A 155 7.75 2.92 4.78
CA PHE A 155 7.65 1.50 4.52
C PHE A 155 7.29 1.26 3.05
N LEU A 156 8.18 0.58 2.32
CA LEU A 156 7.88 0.05 0.99
C LEU A 156 7.58 -1.44 1.10
N THR A 157 6.38 -1.83 0.70
CA THR A 157 5.95 -3.24 0.61
C THR A 157 5.60 -3.60 -0.83
N ARG A 158 6.05 -4.78 -1.27
CA ARG A 158 5.66 -5.40 -2.54
C ARG A 158 4.98 -6.73 -2.27
N ILE A 159 3.81 -6.93 -2.87
CA ILE A 159 2.96 -8.11 -2.70
C ILE A 159 2.79 -8.74 -4.08
N ILE A 160 3.43 -9.89 -4.31
CA ILE A 160 3.35 -10.62 -5.57
C ILE A 160 2.23 -11.66 -5.46
N ILE A 161 1.17 -11.43 -6.23
CA ILE A 161 -0.04 -12.25 -6.22
C ILE A 161 0.09 -13.38 -7.26
N SER A 162 1.05 -14.28 -7.06
CA SER A 162 1.25 -15.45 -7.94
C SER A 162 0.76 -16.74 -7.26
N GLY A 163 -0.42 -17.23 -7.67
CA GLY A 163 -0.93 -18.52 -7.20
C GLY A 163 -1.68 -18.47 -5.87
N LYS A 164 -1.50 -19.49 -5.01
CA LYS A 164 -2.30 -19.69 -3.77
C LYS A 164 -1.79 -18.91 -2.56
N LYS A 165 -0.51 -18.55 -2.53
CA LYS A 165 0.11 -17.85 -1.40
C LYS A 165 0.84 -16.62 -1.93
N PRO A 166 0.46 -15.40 -1.50
CA PRO A 166 1.18 -14.20 -1.91
C PRO A 166 2.57 -14.19 -1.28
N GLN A 167 3.57 -13.78 -2.07
CA GLN A 167 4.89 -13.39 -1.58
C GLN A 167 4.84 -11.91 -1.20
N ILE A 168 5.43 -11.57 -0.05
CA ILE A 168 5.45 -10.20 0.47
C ILE A 168 6.87 -9.87 0.87
N ASP A 169 7.42 -8.82 0.25
CA ASP A 169 8.74 -8.29 0.53
C ASP A 169 8.59 -6.86 1.06
N CYS A 170 9.39 -6.48 2.07
CA CYS A 170 9.37 -5.14 2.65
C CYS A 170 10.78 -4.59 2.81
N MET A 171 10.89 -3.27 2.68
CA MET A 171 12.05 -2.50 3.11
C MET A 171 11.59 -1.19 3.74
N ILE A 172 12.48 -0.56 4.48
CA ILE A 172 12.29 0.80 5.00
C ILE A 172 13.39 1.71 4.50
N PHE A 173 13.05 2.97 4.24
CA PHE A 173 13.97 4.02 3.82
C PHE A 173 13.42 5.37 4.29
N CYS A 174 14.26 6.38 4.34
CA CYS A 174 13.84 7.73 4.68
C CYS A 174 13.23 8.44 3.48
N ASP A 175 12.28 9.32 3.72
CA ASP A 175 11.74 10.20 2.70
C ASP A 175 12.85 10.99 1.99
N PHE A 176 12.65 11.18 0.69
CA PHE A 176 13.54 11.91 -0.17
C PHE A 176 12.75 12.65 -1.25
N TRP A 177 13.25 13.82 -1.64
CA TRP A 177 12.61 14.63 -2.65
C TRP A 177 13.62 15.47 -3.43
N ASN A 178 13.42 15.58 -4.75
CA ASN A 178 14.30 16.39 -5.60
C ASN A 178 13.53 17.13 -6.71
N LEU A 179 13.66 18.46 -6.73
CA LEU A 179 13.07 19.37 -7.73
C LEU A 179 13.28 18.95 -9.20
N ASN A 180 14.39 18.28 -9.53
CA ASN A 180 14.72 17.94 -10.92
C ASN A 180 13.94 16.72 -11.44
N HIS A 181 13.32 15.94 -10.55
CA HIS A 181 12.71 14.65 -10.88
C HIS A 181 11.27 14.49 -10.38
N ASP A 182 10.77 15.42 -9.55
CA ASP A 182 9.47 15.33 -8.87
C ASP A 182 8.43 16.40 -9.26
#